data_AF-A0A938LZ98-F1
#
_entry.id   AF-A0A938LZ98-F1
#
_cell.length_a   1.000
_cell.length_b   1.000
_cell.length_c   1.000
_cell.angle_alpha   90.00
_cell.angle_beta   90.00
_cell.angle_gamma   90.00
#
_symmetry.space_group_name_H-M   'P 1'
#
loop_
_entity.id
_entity.type
_entity.pdbx_description
1 polymer ?
#
loop_
_entity_poly.entity_id
_entity_poly.type
_entity_poly.pdbx_seq_one_letter_code
_entity_poly.pdbx_strand_id
1 'polypeptide(L)' 'MTELNMPREWLEEFEAAARRPLAVRMRYAFIHTYKPVLDDAPYRSFDTMEDYRRWCEENLPSWLGYGRV' A
#
# COMPACT_ATOMS: atom_id res chain seq x y z
N MET A 1 9.87 15.88 -5.20
CA MET A 1 9.45 15.27 -3.92
C MET A 1 8.60 16.32 -3.22
N THR A 2 7.29 16.28 -3.42
CA THR A 2 6.37 17.30 -2.90
C THR A 2 6.31 17.14 -1.39
N GLU A 3 6.71 18.17 -0.63
CA GLU A 3 6.50 18.19 0.81
C GLU A 3 5.00 18.10 1.08
N LEU A 4 4.56 16.99 1.67
CA LEU A 4 3.21 16.89 2.22
C LEU A 4 3.17 17.82 3.43
N ASN A 5 2.45 18.93 3.33
CA ASN A 5 2.13 19.79 4.47
C ASN A 5 1.19 19.05 5.42
N MET A 6 1.75 18.14 6.21
CA MET A 6 1.01 17.32 7.15
C MET A 6 0.76 18.13 8.43
N PRO A 7 -0.49 18.20 8.92
CA PRO A 7 -0.81 18.85 10.19
C PRO A 7 0.08 18.29 11.31
N ARG A 8 0.62 19.18 12.15
CA ARG A 8 1.50 18.81 13.27
C ARG A 8 0.85 17.77 14.19
N GLU A 9 -0.44 17.95 14.45
CA GLU A 9 -1.28 17.03 15.24
C GLU A 9 -1.23 15.59 14.72
N TRP A 10 -1.26 15.38 13.39
CA TRP A 10 -1.19 14.04 12.82
C TRP A 10 0.17 13.41 13.05
N LEU A 11 1.25 14.18 12.88
CA LEU A 11 2.61 13.73 13.19
C LEU A 11 2.75 13.31 14.66
N GLU A 12 2.21 14.09 15.59
CA GLU A 12 2.23 13.79 17.02
C GLU A 12 1.45 12.51 17.37
N GLU A 13 0.28 12.31 16.75
CA GLU A 13 -0.50 11.07 16.90
C GLU A 13 0.26 9.85 16.36
N PHE A 14 0.91 9.98 15.20
CA PHE A 14 1.76 8.93 14.63
C PHE A 14 2.94 8.58 15.56
N GLU A 15 3.63 9.58 16.09
CA GLU A 15 4.73 9.39 17.04
C GLU A 15 4.26 8.75 18.35
N ALA A 16 3.08 9.11 18.85
CA ALA A 16 2.48 8.48 20.02
C ALA A 16 2.13 7.00 19.76
N ALA A 17 1.58 6.68 18.59
CA ALA A 17 1.29 5.30 18.19
C ALA A 17 2.56 4.46 18.02
N ALA A 18 3.64 5.05 17.48
CA ALA A 18 4.92 4.38 17.28
C ALA A 18 5.64 3.99 18.58
N ARG A 19 5.38 4.73 19.68
CA ARG A 19 5.91 4.45 21.03
C ARG A 19 5.20 3.30 21.77
N ARG A 20 4.08 2.78 21.24
CA ARG A 20 3.36 1.66 21.86
C ARG A 20 4.19 0.35 21.81
N PRO A 21 3.98 -0.60 22.73
CA PRO A 21 4.65 -1.90 22.67
C PRO A 21 4.45 -2.59 21.32
N LEU A 22 5.46 -3.34 20.84
CA LEU A 22 5.45 -3.97 19.51
C LEU A 22 4.20 -4.82 19.25
N ALA A 23 3.75 -5.61 20.23
CA ALA A 23 2.54 -6.43 20.10
C ALA A 23 1.28 -5.58 19.89
N VAL A 24 1.19 -4.40 20.50
CA VAL A 24 0.09 -3.45 20.33
C VAL A 24 0.17 -2.79 18.96
N ARG A 25 1.38 -2.42 18.50
CA ARG A 25 1.59 -1.87 17.16
C ARG A 25 1.20 -2.88 16.08
N MET A 26 1.65 -4.12 16.18
CA MET A 26 1.28 -5.16 15.20
C MET A 26 -0.22 -5.43 15.15
N ARG A 27 -0.94 -5.23 16.26
CA ARG A 27 -2.38 -5.48 16.35
C ARG A 27 -3.24 -4.32 15.86
N TYR A 28 -2.80 -3.07 16.07
CA TYR A 28 -3.65 -1.89 15.91
C TYR A 28 -3.04 -0.75 15.09
N ALA A 29 -1.77 -0.84 14.68
CA ALA A 29 -1.18 0.19 13.84
C ALA A 29 -1.66 0.07 12.39
N PHE A 30 -1.66 1.20 11.69
CA PHE A 30 -1.77 1.19 10.24
C PHE A 30 -0.50 0.58 9.65
N ILE A 31 -0.67 -0.44 8.81
CA ILE A 31 0.41 -1.00 7.99
C ILE A 31 0.30 -0.37 6.62
N HIS A 32 1.39 0.25 6.16
CA HIS A 32 1.49 0.65 4.76
C HIS A 32 1.68 -0.60 3.91
N THR A 33 0.60 -1.08 3.31
CA THR A 33 0.65 -2.10 2.27
C THR A 33 0.70 -1.39 0.93
N TYR A 34 1.69 -1.72 0.11
CA TYR A 34 1.75 -1.26 -1.28
C TYR A 34 0.46 -1.66 -2.01
N LYS A 35 -0.17 -0.69 -2.65
CA LYS A 35 -1.40 -0.83 -3.43
C LYS A 35 -1.03 -0.66 -4.90
N PRO A 36 -0.88 -1.76 -5.65
CA PRO A 36 -0.57 -1.69 -7.08
C PRO A 36 -1.51 -0.77 -7.81
N VAL A 37 -1.00 -0.06 -8.82
CA VAL A 37 -1.70 1.00 -9.55
C VAL A 37 -1.93 2.22 -8.69
N LEU A 38 -2.64 2.15 -7.55
CA LEU A 38 -2.97 3.34 -6.75
C LEU A 38 -1.73 4.11 -6.26
N ASP A 39 -0.66 3.38 -5.93
CA ASP A 39 0.60 3.99 -5.51
C ASP A 39 1.50 4.40 -6.70
N ASP A 40 1.22 3.91 -7.92
CA ASP A 40 2.10 4.06 -9.10
C ASP A 40 1.52 4.97 -10.21
N ALA A 41 0.19 5.09 -10.29
CA ALA A 41 -0.52 5.73 -11.38
C ALA A 41 -1.94 6.17 -10.95
N PRO A 42 -2.52 7.21 -11.57
CA PRO A 42 -3.89 7.65 -11.24
C PRO A 42 -4.96 6.58 -11.47
N TYR A 43 -4.81 5.79 -12.54
CA TYR A 43 -5.66 4.65 -12.86
C TYR A 43 -4.94 3.72 -13.85
N ARG A 44 -5.48 2.50 -13.97
CA ARG A 44 -5.12 1.54 -15.03
C ARG A 44 -6.37 0.77 -15.43
N SER A 45 -6.52 0.53 -16.73
CA SER A 45 -7.59 -0.29 -17.31
C SER A 45 -7.00 -1.30 -18.28
N PHE A 46 -7.73 -2.39 -18.51
CA PHE A 46 -7.36 -3.46 -19.44
C PHE A 46 -8.54 -3.74 -20.36
N ASP A 47 -8.26 -4.02 -21.63
CA ASP A 47 -9.30 -4.35 -22.61
C ASP A 47 -9.87 -5.76 -22.38
N THR A 48 -9.05 -6.66 -21.83
CA THR A 48 -9.47 -8.02 -21.49
C THR A 48 -8.98 -8.46 -20.11
N MET A 49 -9.66 -9.47 -19.55
CA MET A 49 -9.21 -10.13 -18.32
C MET A 49 -7.87 -10.86 -18.49
N GLU A 50 -7.51 -11.25 -19.72
CA GLU A 50 -6.22 -11.89 -19.98
C GLU A 50 -5.08 -10.89 -19.90
N ASP A 51 -5.29 -9.68 -20.43
CA ASP A 51 -4.30 -8.60 -20.32
C ASP A 51 -4.08 -8.18 -18.87
N TYR A 52 -5.15 -8.14 -18.07
CA TYR A 52 -5.06 -7.93 -16.62
C TYR A 52 -4.20 -9.00 -15.95
N ARG A 53 -4.49 -10.28 -16.19
CA ARG A 53 -3.75 -11.39 -15.55
C ARG A 53 -2.28 -11.41 -15.93
N ARG A 54 -1.97 -11.25 -17.23
CA ARG A 54 -0.59 -11.18 -17.71
C ARG A 54 0.17 -10.02 -17.06
N TRP A 55 -0.45 -8.85 -16.97
CA TRP A 55 0.16 -7.71 -16.29
C TRP A 55 0.42 -7.99 -14.80
N CYS A 56 -0.52 -8.62 -14.10
CA CYS A 56 -0.33 -9.02 -12.70
C CYS A 56 0.85 -9.98 -12.53
N GLU A 57 1.01 -10.97 -13.41
CA GLU A 57 2.11 -11.94 -13.35
C GLU A 57 3.48 -11.32 -13.66
N GLU A 58 3.54 -10.38 -14.60
CA GLU A 58 4.79 -9.75 -15.05
C GLU A 58 5.26 -8.60 -14.12
N ASN A 59 4.33 -7.90 -13.48
CA ASN A 59 4.62 -6.63 -12.81
C ASN A 59 4.41 -6.67 -11.29
N LEU A 60 3.61 -7.60 -10.77
CA LEU A 60 3.30 -7.65 -9.34
C LEU A 60 4.07 -8.76 -8.63
N PRO A 61 4.58 -8.49 -7.42
CA PRO A 61 5.12 -9.54 -6.58
C PRO A 61 4.10 -10.66 -6.29
N SER A 62 4.57 -11.92 -6.32
CA SER A 62 3.73 -13.10 -6.11
C SER A 62 3.01 -13.12 -4.77
N TRP A 63 3.61 -12.56 -3.71
CA TRP A 63 3.04 -12.51 -2.37
C TRP A 63 1.77 -11.64 -2.27
N LEU A 64 1.49 -10.81 -3.27
CA LEU A 64 0.24 -10.04 -3.34
C LEU A 64 -0.97 -10.89 -3.76
N GLY A 65 -0.76 -12.08 -4.34
CA GLY A 65 -1.84 -13.02 -4.67
C GLY A 65 -2.69 -12.66 -5.89
N TYR A 66 -2.22 -11.75 -6.76
CA TYR A 66 -2.90 -11.41 -8.02
C TYR A 66 -2.60 -12.37 -9.18
N GLY A 67 -1.51 -13.15 -9.07
CA GLY A 67 -1.14 -14.16 -10.07
C GLY A 67 -2.06 -15.38 -10.04
N ARG A 68 -1.98 -16.23 -11.07
CA ARG A 68 -2.70 -17.51 -11.10
C ARG A 68 -2.19 -18.46 -10.00
N VAL A 69 -3.11 -19.26 -9.45
CA VAL A 69 -2.85 -20.37 -8.52
C VAL A 69 -2.92 -21.69 -9.27
#